data_AF-A0A397TFU1-F1
#
_entry.id   AF-A0A397TFU1-F1
#
_cell.length_a   1.000
_cell.length_b   1.000
_cell.length_c   1.000
_cell.angle_alpha   90.00
_cell.angle_beta   90.00
_cell.angle_gamma   90.00
#
_symmetry.space_group_name_H-M   'P 1'
#
loop_
_entity.id
_entity.type
_entity.pdbx_description
1 polymer ?
#
loop_
_entity_poly.entity_id
_entity_poly.type
_entity_poly.pdbx_seq_one_letter_code
_entity_poly.pdbx_strand_id
1 'polypeptide(L)'
;MVHRDFHTGNILINGNNKYFPYISGMGLCGEVGNIDETKIYGVMPFVAPEVLRGRPYTQAADIYSFALNICNGIMPEITEPQAPKCYIDLMKRCWDLHPSNRPNVTEVLELIGLFYDSYKERKRGQQYYEIKKQIEEAEKYRQENLLTIENDKPTTAIYTSWLLNPFTKNLPKYNNSNNNSIEIIDFTK
;
A
#
# COMPACT_ATOMS: atom_id res chain seq x y z
N MET A 1 13.37 0.76 -12.24
CA MET A 1 13.79 -0.11 -11.12
C MET A 1 12.55 -0.49 -10.32
N VAL A 2 12.50 -1.72 -9.81
CA VAL A 2 11.46 -2.24 -8.88
C VAL A 2 12.17 -2.80 -7.66
N HIS A 3 11.66 -2.54 -6.46
CA HIS A 3 12.29 -2.93 -5.21
C HIS A 3 12.12 -4.41 -4.90
N ARG A 4 10.94 -4.99 -5.19
CA ARG A 4 10.59 -6.41 -4.98
C ARG A 4 10.52 -6.89 -3.53
N ASP A 5 10.91 -6.04 -2.58
CA ASP A 5 10.96 -6.34 -1.15
C ASP A 5 10.61 -5.11 -0.31
N PHE A 6 9.67 -4.31 -0.81
CA PHE A 6 9.33 -3.06 -0.14
C PHE A 6 8.38 -3.32 1.03
N HIS A 7 8.86 -3.10 2.25
CA HIS A 7 8.09 -3.24 3.47
C HIS A 7 8.52 -2.25 4.57
N THR A 8 7.75 -2.12 5.64
CA THR A 8 7.99 -1.14 6.73
C THR A 8 9.40 -1.28 7.35
N GLY A 9 9.88 -2.51 7.50
CA GLY A 9 11.26 -2.80 7.93
C GLY A 9 12.36 -2.30 6.99
N ASN A 10 12.04 -2.00 5.73
CA ASN A 10 12.94 -1.38 4.75
C ASN A 10 12.75 0.15 4.62
N ILE A 11 11.92 0.76 5.48
CA ILE A 11 11.75 2.21 5.57
C ILE A 11 12.52 2.71 6.80
N LEU A 12 13.60 3.47 6.58
CA LEU A 12 14.44 4.03 7.62
C LEU A 12 14.08 5.49 7.89
N ILE A 13 13.85 5.84 9.16
CA ILE A 13 13.57 7.21 9.58
C ILE A 13 14.79 7.76 10.32
N ASN A 14 15.36 8.86 9.82
CA ASN A 14 16.41 9.57 10.54
C ASN A 14 15.78 10.33 11.73
N GLY A 15 16.26 10.08 12.95
CA GLY A 15 15.77 10.73 14.17
C GLY A 15 15.79 12.26 14.12
N ASN A 16 16.72 12.84 13.36
CA ASN A 16 16.86 14.30 13.21
C ASN A 16 16.01 14.88 12.07
N ASN A 17 15.54 14.04 11.13
CA ASN A 17 14.73 14.48 10.00
C ASN A 17 13.64 13.45 9.68
N LYS A 18 12.55 13.52 10.44
CA LYS A 18 11.40 12.60 10.32
C LYS A 18 10.60 12.79 9.02
N TYR A 19 10.87 13.84 8.25
CA TYR A 19 10.10 14.19 7.05
C TYR A 19 10.60 13.49 5.78
N PHE A 20 11.82 12.94 5.80
CA PHE A 20 12.43 12.30 4.65
C PHE A 20 12.86 10.88 5.02
N PRO A 21 11.96 9.89 4.86
CA PRO A 21 12.33 8.49 5.03
C PRO A 21 13.29 8.05 3.93
N TYR A 22 14.17 7.11 4.27
CA TYR A 22 15.08 6.45 3.33
C TYR A 22 14.58 5.04 3.07
N ILE A 23 14.78 4.55 1.84
CA ILE A 23 14.46 3.17 1.48
C ILE A 23 15.75 2.36 1.50
N SER A 24 15.76 1.27 2.28
CA SER A 24 16.85 0.29 2.36
C SER A 24 16.45 -1.05 1.74
N GLY A 25 17.27 -2.10 1.86
CA GLY A 25 16.88 -3.43 1.35
C GLY A 25 17.00 -3.58 -0.16
N MET A 26 17.91 -2.84 -0.80
CA MET A 26 18.09 -2.84 -2.26
C MET A 26 18.69 -4.14 -2.84
N GLY A 27 18.99 -5.15 -2.01
CA GLY A 27 19.63 -6.40 -2.42
C GLY A 27 18.79 -7.26 -3.38
N LEU A 28 17.48 -7.00 -3.45
CA LEU A 28 16.53 -7.68 -4.33
C LEU A 28 16.00 -6.78 -5.46
N CYS A 29 16.50 -5.55 -5.58
CA CYS A 29 16.09 -4.64 -6.64
C CYS A 29 16.39 -5.20 -8.02
N GLY A 30 15.54 -4.87 -8.99
CA GLY A 30 15.75 -5.28 -10.37
C GLY A 30 15.13 -4.34 -11.39
N GLU A 31 15.37 -4.63 -12.66
CA GLU A 31 14.72 -3.94 -13.77
C GLU A 31 13.22 -4.21 -13.82
N VAL A 32 12.46 -3.22 -14.29
CA VAL A 32 11.02 -3.34 -14.49
C VAL A 32 10.78 -4.35 -15.59
N GLY A 33 9.89 -5.32 -15.36
CA GLY A 33 9.54 -6.31 -16.38
C GLY A 33 10.59 -7.40 -16.63
N ASN A 34 11.65 -7.49 -15.82
CA ASN A 34 12.59 -8.61 -15.92
C ASN A 34 11.89 -9.94 -15.61
N ILE A 35 12.12 -10.92 -16.49
CA ILE A 35 11.33 -12.14 -16.72
C ILE A 35 11.99 -13.37 -16.07
N ASP A 36 12.77 -13.23 -14.99
CA ASP A 36 13.14 -14.41 -14.19
C ASP A 36 11.91 -14.91 -13.41
N GLU A 37 10.92 -15.42 -14.16
CA GLU A 37 9.64 -16.01 -13.73
C GLU A 37 9.85 -17.14 -12.71
N THR A 38 11.09 -17.61 -12.59
CA THR A 38 11.45 -18.70 -11.70
C THR A 38 11.63 -18.27 -10.27
N LYS A 39 11.66 -16.97 -9.92
CA LYS A 39 11.93 -16.53 -8.54
C LYS A 39 11.03 -15.39 -8.07
N ILE A 40 10.07 -15.74 -7.21
CA ILE A 40 9.21 -14.80 -6.49
C ILE A 40 9.86 -14.53 -5.13
N TYR A 41 10.08 -13.26 -4.84
CA TYR A 41 10.67 -12.73 -3.62
C TYR A 41 9.69 -11.85 -2.85
N GLY A 42 9.93 -11.74 -1.55
CA GLY A 42 9.27 -10.74 -0.70
C GLY A 42 8.66 -11.34 0.54
N VAL A 43 7.79 -10.57 1.16
CA VAL A 43 7.08 -10.93 2.37
C VAL A 43 5.63 -11.23 2.01
N MET A 44 5.19 -12.46 2.28
CA MET A 44 3.94 -13.02 1.78
C MET A 44 2.68 -12.16 1.92
N PRO A 45 2.37 -11.51 3.07
CA PRO A 45 1.21 -10.62 3.15
C PRO A 45 1.34 -9.35 2.30
N PHE A 46 2.53 -9.00 1.82
CA PHE A 46 2.78 -7.77 1.05
C PHE A 46 3.02 -8.03 -0.44
N VAL A 47 3.15 -9.28 -0.89
CA VAL A 47 3.41 -9.56 -2.31
C VAL A 47 2.14 -9.34 -3.15
N ALA A 48 2.28 -8.57 -4.23
CA ALA A 48 1.17 -8.28 -5.13
C ALA A 48 0.57 -9.55 -5.77
N PRO A 49 -0.76 -9.59 -5.95
CA PRO A 49 -1.46 -10.80 -6.37
C PRO A 49 -1.10 -11.25 -7.80
N GLU A 50 -0.68 -10.35 -8.68
CA GLU A 50 -0.17 -10.68 -10.01
C GLU A 50 1.23 -11.33 -9.96
N VAL A 51 2.07 -10.92 -9.01
CA VAL A 51 3.43 -11.45 -8.82
C VAL A 51 3.36 -12.87 -8.24
N LEU A 52 2.47 -13.12 -7.28
CA LEU A 52 2.21 -14.48 -6.75
C LEU A 52 1.77 -15.46 -7.85
N ARG A 53 1.14 -14.96 -8.92
CA ARG A 53 0.72 -15.76 -10.09
C ARG A 53 1.79 -15.86 -11.18
N GLY A 54 3.02 -15.47 -10.88
CA GLY A 54 4.17 -15.61 -11.77
C GLY A 54 4.31 -14.51 -12.82
N ARG A 55 3.60 -13.37 -12.70
CA ARG A 55 3.86 -12.22 -13.58
C ARG A 55 5.12 -11.45 -13.14
N PRO A 56 5.80 -10.75 -14.06
CA PRO A 56 6.96 -9.95 -13.73
C PRO A 56 6.66 -8.85 -12.71
N TYR A 57 7.68 -8.51 -11.93
CA TYR A 57 7.64 -7.36 -11.03
C TYR A 57 7.48 -6.06 -11.81
N THR A 58 6.51 -5.25 -11.38
CA THR A 58 6.22 -3.91 -11.92
C THR A 58 6.22 -2.87 -10.81
N GLN A 59 6.25 -1.59 -11.16
CA GLN A 59 6.10 -0.51 -10.18
C GLN A 59 4.76 -0.60 -9.44
N ALA A 60 3.70 -1.05 -10.11
CA ALA A 60 2.40 -1.29 -9.49
C ALA A 60 2.45 -2.39 -8.39
N ALA A 61 3.39 -3.35 -8.48
CA ALA A 61 3.59 -4.34 -7.44
C ALA A 61 4.17 -3.70 -6.16
N ASP A 62 5.15 -2.80 -6.29
CA ASP A 62 5.72 -2.07 -5.14
C ASP A 62 4.66 -1.16 -4.48
N ILE A 63 3.77 -0.54 -5.25
CA ILE A 63 2.67 0.29 -4.73
C ILE A 63 1.67 -0.54 -3.91
N TYR A 64 1.34 -1.75 -4.38
CA TYR A 64 0.49 -2.67 -3.64
C TYR A 64 1.15 -3.11 -2.32
N SER A 65 2.42 -3.50 -2.38
CA SER A 65 3.20 -3.87 -1.19
C SER A 65 3.21 -2.72 -0.19
N PHE A 66 3.45 -1.50 -0.64
CA PHE A 66 3.43 -0.32 0.23
C PHE A 66 2.07 -0.10 0.89
N ALA A 67 0.97 -0.19 0.13
CA ALA A 67 -0.37 0.00 0.64
C ALA A 67 -0.70 -1.01 1.75
N LEU A 68 -0.41 -2.30 1.51
CA LEU A 68 -0.62 -3.33 2.54
C LEU A 68 0.29 -3.15 3.74
N ASN A 69 1.51 -2.65 3.56
CA ASN A 69 2.40 -2.32 4.67
C ASN A 69 1.84 -1.24 5.59
N ILE A 70 1.24 -0.18 5.03
CA ILE A 70 0.56 0.86 5.82
C ILE A 70 -0.56 0.25 6.67
N CYS A 71 -1.26 -0.73 6.11
CA CYS A 71 -2.38 -1.39 6.78
C CYS A 71 -1.96 -2.62 7.60
N ASN A 72 -0.66 -2.81 7.87
CA ASN A 72 -0.12 -3.97 8.60
C ASN A 72 -0.55 -5.33 8.02
N GLY A 73 -0.74 -5.40 6.70
CA GLY A 73 -1.12 -6.61 5.98
C GLY A 73 -2.61 -6.93 6.03
N ILE A 74 -3.42 -6.10 6.69
CA ILE A 74 -4.88 -6.25 6.77
C ILE A 74 -5.51 -5.23 5.83
N MET A 75 -6.59 -5.57 5.13
CA MET A 75 -7.39 -4.57 4.41
C MET A 75 -8.42 -4.01 5.39
N PRO A 76 -8.28 -2.76 5.87
CA PRO A 76 -9.18 -2.20 6.85
C PRO A 76 -10.48 -1.74 6.18
N GLU A 77 -11.62 -1.93 6.84
CA GLU A 77 -12.90 -1.30 6.47
C GLU A 77 -12.86 0.20 6.82
N ILE A 78 -12.06 0.98 6.11
CA ILE A 78 -12.01 2.43 6.28
C ILE A 78 -13.17 3.03 5.48
N THR A 79 -14.13 3.60 6.22
CA THR A 79 -15.32 4.24 5.66
C THR A 79 -15.38 5.72 6.05
N GLU A 80 -16.10 6.52 5.27
CA GLU A 80 -16.42 7.88 5.68
C GLU A 80 -17.34 7.83 6.91
N PRO A 81 -17.14 8.68 7.94
CA PRO A 81 -16.17 9.78 8.01
C PRO A 81 -14.86 9.44 8.76
N GLN A 82 -14.53 8.17 9.02
CA GLN A 82 -13.34 7.79 9.80
C GLN A 82 -12.03 8.32 9.17
N ALA A 83 -11.96 8.32 7.84
CA ALA A 83 -10.90 8.96 7.07
C ALA A 83 -11.50 9.86 5.99
N PRO A 84 -10.76 10.87 5.51
CA PRO A 84 -11.23 11.74 4.44
C PRO A 84 -11.38 10.92 3.16
N LYS A 85 -12.48 11.14 2.41
CA LYS A 85 -12.77 10.40 1.18
C LYS A 85 -11.61 10.38 0.19
N CYS A 86 -10.91 11.49 0.00
CA CYS A 86 -9.75 11.58 -0.88
C CYS A 86 -8.61 10.61 -0.51
N TYR A 87 -8.40 10.34 0.79
CA TYR A 87 -7.43 9.34 1.25
C TYR A 87 -7.96 7.92 1.05
N ILE A 88 -9.25 7.67 1.31
CA ILE A 88 -9.89 6.37 1.08
C ILE A 88 -9.78 5.99 -0.40
N ASP A 89 -10.10 6.91 -1.30
CA ASP A 89 -10.04 6.68 -2.75
C ASP A 89 -8.60 6.43 -3.22
N LEU A 90 -7.62 7.18 -2.69
CA LEU A 90 -6.20 6.92 -2.99
C LEU A 90 -5.76 5.53 -2.50
N MET A 91 -6.07 5.17 -1.25
CA MET A 91 -5.72 3.85 -0.70
C MET A 91 -6.35 2.73 -1.51
N LYS A 92 -7.64 2.88 -1.89
CA LYS A 92 -8.35 1.92 -2.73
C LYS A 92 -7.68 1.70 -4.07
N ARG A 93 -7.21 2.77 -4.71
CA ARG A 93 -6.46 2.66 -5.96
C ARG A 93 -5.11 1.97 -5.74
N CYS A 94 -4.38 2.29 -4.67
CA CYS A 94 -3.08 1.69 -4.40
C CYS A 94 -3.13 0.16 -4.16
N TRP A 95 -4.22 -0.36 -3.59
CA TRP A 95 -4.38 -1.80 -3.36
C TRP A 95 -5.27 -2.52 -4.39
N ASP A 96 -5.63 -1.88 -5.51
CA ASP A 96 -6.49 -2.50 -6.52
C ASP A 96 -5.91 -3.83 -7.02
N LEU A 97 -6.75 -4.85 -7.21
CA LEU A 97 -6.30 -6.15 -7.70
C LEU A 97 -5.73 -6.07 -9.13
N HIS A 98 -6.21 -5.11 -9.93
CA HIS A 98 -5.74 -4.87 -11.28
C HIS A 98 -4.58 -3.86 -11.27
N PRO A 99 -3.37 -4.25 -11.69
CA PRO A 99 -2.19 -3.37 -11.65
C PRO A 99 -2.35 -2.07 -12.44
N SER A 100 -3.17 -2.08 -13.50
CA SER A 100 -3.46 -0.91 -14.34
C SER A 100 -4.26 0.19 -13.63
N ASN A 101 -4.98 -0.17 -12.55
CA ASN A 101 -5.77 0.78 -11.77
C ASN A 101 -4.94 1.41 -10.64
N ARG A 102 -3.76 0.84 -10.34
CA ARG A 102 -2.87 1.36 -9.31
C ARG A 102 -2.13 2.61 -9.84
N PRO A 103 -2.06 3.68 -9.06
CA PRO A 103 -1.31 4.88 -9.44
C PRO A 103 0.18 4.56 -9.49
N ASN A 104 0.93 5.26 -10.34
CA ASN A 104 2.37 5.27 -10.23
C ASN A 104 2.84 6.19 -9.08
N VAL A 105 4.11 6.09 -8.70
CA VAL A 105 4.67 6.87 -7.58
C VAL A 105 4.54 8.39 -7.78
N THR A 106 4.65 8.88 -9.02
CA THR A 106 4.51 10.30 -9.33
C THR A 106 3.09 10.77 -9.03
N GLU A 107 2.07 10.02 -9.47
CA GLU A 107 0.67 10.32 -9.16
C GLU A 107 0.39 10.32 -7.65
N VAL A 108 0.94 9.34 -6.92
CA VAL A 108 0.80 9.27 -5.46
C VAL A 108 1.41 10.51 -4.80
N LEU A 109 2.61 10.90 -5.21
CA LEU A 109 3.29 12.09 -4.68
C LEU A 109 2.54 13.39 -4.99
N GLU A 110 2.00 13.52 -6.21
CA GLU A 110 1.18 14.66 -6.60
C GLU A 110 -0.09 14.75 -5.74
N LEU A 111 -0.81 13.64 -5.55
CA LEU A 111 -2.02 13.60 -4.73
C LEU A 111 -1.73 13.90 -3.26
N ILE A 112 -0.70 13.29 -2.67
CA ILE A 112 -0.28 13.58 -1.29
C ILE A 112 0.13 15.05 -1.14
N GLY A 113 0.86 15.60 -2.12
CA GLY A 113 1.22 17.01 -2.17
C GLY A 113 0.00 17.92 -2.21
N LEU A 114 -1.02 17.58 -3.01
CA LEU A 114 -2.30 18.29 -3.05
C LEU A 114 -3.02 18.25 -1.71
N PHE A 115 -3.09 17.09 -1.05
CA PHE A 115 -3.71 16.94 0.27
C PHE A 115 -2.98 17.78 1.32
N TYR A 116 -1.65 17.76 1.29
CA TYR A 116 -0.83 18.53 2.20
C TYR A 116 -0.98 20.05 1.99
N ASP A 117 -0.92 20.53 0.74
CA ASP A 117 -1.11 21.94 0.40
C ASP A 117 -2.51 22.43 0.82
N SER A 118 -3.52 21.56 0.67
CA SER A 118 -4.89 21.80 1.12
C SER A 118 -4.97 21.97 2.63
N TYR A 119 -4.38 21.03 3.38
CA TYR A 119 -4.39 21.06 4.84
C TYR A 119 -3.60 22.26 5.41
N LYS A 120 -2.48 22.62 4.77
CA LYS A 120 -1.67 23.79 5.16
C LYS A 120 -2.17 25.12 4.60
N GLU A 121 -3.27 25.11 3.86
CA GLU A 121 -3.86 26.29 3.21
C GLU A 121 -2.87 27.08 2.34
N ARG A 122 -1.88 26.39 1.76
CA ARG A 122 -0.83 27.02 0.94
C ARG A 122 -1.34 27.49 -0.41
N LYS A 123 -2.40 26.86 -0.90
CA LYS A 123 -3.05 27.16 -2.18
C LYS A 123 -4.55 27.31 -1.98
N ARG A 124 -5.18 28.06 -2.88
CA ARG A 124 -6.62 28.32 -2.88
C ARG A 124 -7.23 27.86 -4.21
N GLY A 125 -8.46 27.36 -4.14
CA GLY A 125 -9.21 26.83 -5.27
C GLY A 125 -10.26 25.85 -4.79
N GLN A 126 -11.29 25.62 -5.62
CA GLN A 126 -12.42 24.76 -5.25
C GLN A 126 -11.97 23.37 -4.81
N GLN A 127 -11.04 22.74 -5.53
CA GLN A 127 -10.49 21.43 -5.18
C GLN A 127 -9.84 21.39 -3.79
N TYR A 128 -9.11 22.45 -3.40
CA TYR A 128 -8.46 22.53 -2.09
C TYR A 128 -9.50 22.73 -0.98
N TYR A 129 -10.55 23.51 -1.24
CA TYR A 129 -11.63 23.66 -0.27
C TYR A 129 -12.35 22.32 -0.01
N GLU A 130 -12.65 21.57 -1.06
CA GLU A 130 -13.32 20.26 -0.94
C GLU A 130 -12.46 19.22 -0.19
N ILE A 131 -11.17 19.13 -0.51
CA ILE A 131 -10.23 18.24 0.20
C ILE A 131 -10.13 18.65 1.67
N LYS A 132 -9.97 19.95 1.96
CA LYS A 132 -9.87 20.46 3.32
C LYS A 132 -11.12 20.10 4.13
N LYS A 133 -12.31 20.31 3.56
CA LYS A 133 -13.59 19.98 4.18
C LYS A 133 -13.67 18.50 4.57
N GLN A 134 -13.28 17.59 3.68
CA GLN A 134 -13.24 16.15 3.97
C GLN A 134 -12.28 15.82 5.12
N ILE A 135 -11.13 16.52 5.18
CA ILE A 135 -10.14 16.33 6.26
C ILE A 135 -10.71 16.80 7.60
N GLU A 136 -11.29 17.99 7.65
CA GLU A 136 -11.90 18.57 8.85
C GLU A 136 -13.08 17.72 9.37
N GLU A 137 -13.93 17.21 8.47
CA GLU A 137 -15.03 16.30 8.82
C GLU A 137 -14.51 15.01 9.47
N ALA A 138 -13.45 14.43 8.91
CA ALA A 138 -12.87 13.21 9.46
C ALA A 138 -12.14 13.44 10.79
N GLU A 139 -11.47 14.58 10.96
CA GLU A 139 -10.87 14.97 12.23
C GLU A 139 -11.93 15.18 13.32
N LYS A 140 -13.02 15.88 13.00
CA LYS A 140 -14.13 16.08 13.92
C LYS A 140 -14.75 14.75 14.34
N TYR A 141 -15.04 13.87 13.40
CA TYR A 141 -15.53 12.53 13.71
C TYR A 141 -14.58 11.76 14.61
N ARG A 142 -13.27 11.76 14.29
CA ARG A 142 -12.27 11.10 15.14
C ARG A 142 -12.25 11.69 16.55
N GLN A 143 -12.33 13.01 16.70
CA GLN A 143 -12.36 13.65 18.03
C GLN A 143 -13.61 13.28 18.83
N GLU A 144 -14.78 13.24 18.19
CA GLU A 144 -16.06 12.86 18.83
C GLU A 144 -16.08 11.38 19.24
N ASN A 145 -15.45 10.49 18.44
CA ASN A 145 -15.41 9.05 18.71
C ASN A 145 -14.17 8.61 19.51
N LEU A 146 -13.14 9.44 19.65
CA LEU A 146 -11.93 9.14 20.44
C LEU A 146 -12.26 8.91 21.93
N LEU A 147 -13.38 9.43 22.41
CA LEU A 147 -13.85 9.25 23.79
C LEU A 147 -14.29 7.81 24.11
N THR A 148 -14.20 6.86 23.17
CA THR A 148 -14.73 5.49 23.34
C THR A 148 -13.73 4.34 23.18
N ILE A 149 -12.47 4.57 22.80
CA ILE A 149 -11.54 3.46 22.53
C ILE A 149 -10.15 3.76 23.12
N GLU A 150 -9.95 3.40 24.39
CA GLU A 150 -8.61 3.04 24.87
C GLU A 150 -8.40 1.53 24.73
N ASN A 151 -7.19 1.18 24.29
CA ASN A 151 -6.58 -0.15 24.23
C ASN A 151 -6.82 -0.94 22.95
N ASP A 152 -5.89 -0.80 22.01
CA ASP A 152 -5.21 -1.98 21.49
C ASP A 152 -3.77 -1.65 21.08
N LYS A 153 -2.81 -2.40 21.64
CA LYS A 153 -1.41 -2.36 21.22
C LYS A 153 -1.22 -3.29 20.01
N PRO A 154 -0.63 -2.85 18.90
CA PRO A 154 -0.32 -3.76 17.79
C PRO A 154 0.72 -4.81 18.22
N THR A 155 0.42 -6.08 17.97
CA THR A 155 1.36 -7.20 18.08
C THR A 155 2.43 -7.07 17.00
N THR A 156 3.70 -7.03 17.42
CA THR A 156 4.85 -7.01 16.51
C THR A 156 5.03 -8.38 15.86
N ALA A 157 4.56 -8.55 14.64
CA ALA A 157 4.94 -9.67 13.79
C ALA A 157 6.25 -9.33 13.05
N ILE A 158 7.29 -10.14 13.25
CA ILE A 158 8.56 -10.03 12.52
C ILE A 158 8.37 -10.75 11.18
N TYR A 159 8.08 -9.99 10.13
CA TYR A 159 8.05 -10.52 8.79
C TYR A 159 9.45 -10.45 8.18
N THR A 160 10.02 -11.62 7.86
CA THR A 160 11.29 -11.72 7.11
C THR A 160 11.00 -12.03 5.65
N SER A 161 11.83 -11.54 4.73
CA SER A 161 11.69 -11.70 3.27
C SER A 161 12.32 -13.00 2.78
N TRP A 162 11.60 -13.80 1.98
CA TRP A 162 12.03 -15.16 1.57
C TRP A 162 11.80 -15.39 0.07
N LEU A 163 12.45 -16.42 -0.48
CA LEU A 163 12.11 -16.98 -1.79
C LEU A 163 10.82 -17.79 -1.65
N LEU A 164 9.74 -17.37 -2.32
CA LEU A 164 8.39 -17.91 -2.12
C LEU A 164 7.98 -19.01 -3.11
N ASN A 165 8.87 -19.39 -4.04
CA ASN A 165 8.60 -20.39 -5.08
C ASN A 165 7.93 -21.69 -4.59
N PRO A 166 8.29 -22.26 -3.43
CA PRO A 166 7.63 -23.48 -2.94
C PRO A 166 6.14 -23.30 -2.63
N PHE A 167 5.73 -22.08 -2.27
CA PHE A 167 4.35 -21.75 -1.85
C PHE A 167 3.47 -21.29 -3.02
N THR A 168 4.07 -20.82 -4.12
CA THR A 168 3.34 -20.28 -5.28
C THR A 168 3.15 -21.30 -6.40
N LYS A 169 3.79 -22.47 -6.33
CA LYS A 169 3.80 -23.51 -7.37
C LYS A 169 2.41 -24.01 -7.79
N ASN A 170 1.44 -23.96 -6.88
CA ASN A 170 0.07 -24.46 -7.11
C ASN A 170 -0.95 -23.34 -7.38
N LEU A 171 -0.54 -22.07 -7.42
CA LEU A 171 -1.47 -20.96 -7.64
C LEU A 171 -1.92 -20.90 -9.11
N PRO A 172 -3.21 -20.63 -9.37
CA PRO A 172 -3.71 -20.53 -10.74
C PRO A 172 -3.03 -19.38 -11.49
N LYS A 173 -2.49 -19.69 -12.67
CA LYS A 173 -1.92 -18.68 -13.57
C LYS A 173 -3.04 -17.76 -14.06
N TYR A 174 -2.80 -16.44 -14.07
CA TYR A 174 -3.81 -15.46 -14.42
C TYR A 174 -4.23 -15.58 -15.90
N ASN A 175 -5.42 -16.14 -16.17
CA ASN A 175 -6.07 -16.05 -17.47
C ASN A 175 -6.89 -14.75 -17.53
N ASN A 176 -6.70 -13.96 -18.58
CA ASN A 176 -7.35 -12.67 -18.84
C ASN A 176 -8.89 -12.74 -19.05
N SER A 177 -9.55 -13.85 -18.69
CA SER A 177 -10.99 -14.02 -18.80
C SER A 177 -11.61 -14.09 -17.42
N ASN A 178 -12.19 -12.96 -16.98
CA ASN A 178 -13.20 -12.81 -15.95
C ASN A 178 -13.33 -13.96 -14.93
N ASN A 179 -12.81 -13.77 -13.72
CA ASN A 179 -13.43 -14.38 -12.56
C ASN A 179 -13.27 -13.47 -11.33
N ASN A 180 -14.41 -12.91 -10.89
CA ASN A 180 -14.62 -12.18 -9.64
C ASN A 180 -14.58 -13.12 -8.41
N SER A 181 -13.79 -14.19 -8.43
CA SER A 181 -13.65 -15.03 -7.25
C SER A 181 -12.53 -14.49 -6.37
N ILE A 182 -12.94 -13.81 -5.30
CA ILE A 182 -12.10 -13.45 -4.17
C ILE A 182 -11.59 -14.76 -3.54
N GLU A 183 -10.38 -15.18 -3.90
CA GLU A 183 -9.61 -16.08 -3.05
C GLU A 183 -8.77 -15.20 -2.12
N ILE A 184 -9.24 -15.01 -0.90
CA ILE A 184 -8.36 -14.63 0.20
C ILE A 184 -7.46 -15.84 0.41
N ILE A 185 -6.21 -15.76 -0.07
CA ILE A 185 -5.23 -16.80 0.22
C ILE A 185 -4.76 -16.53 1.64
N ASP A 186 -5.35 -17.26 2.58
CA ASP A 186 -4.92 -17.27 3.97
C ASP A 186 -3.61 -18.04 4.06
N PHE A 187 -2.54 -17.32 4.37
CA PHE A 187 -1.21 -17.86 4.52
C PHE A 187 -0.78 -18.01 5.99
N THR A 188 -1.73 -17.95 6.94
CA THR A 188 -1.45 -18.00 8.39
C THR A 188 -1.57 -19.40 9.01
N LYS A 189 -1.53 -20.47 8.21
CA LYS A 189 -1.46 -21.86 8.70
C LYS A 189 -0.04 -22.34 8.92
#